data_AF-A0A7C8D694-F1
#
_entry.id   AF-A0A7C8D694-F1
#
_cell.length_a   1.000
_cell.length_b   1.000
_cell.length_c   1.000
_cell.angle_alpha   90.00
_cell.angle_beta   90.00
_cell.angle_gamma   90.00
#
_symmetry.space_group_name_H-M   'P 1'
#
loop_
_entity.id
_entity.type
_entity.pdbx_description
1 polymer ?
#
loop_
_entity_poly.entity_id
_entity_poly.type
_entity_poly.pdbx_seq_one_letter_code
_entity_poly.pdbx_strand_id
1 'polypeptide(L)'
;MRATGCGSEKGKLVGDGLMIYFGTGRFLSSADKTLTYEQFFYGVHDRGIPDRGVEHLVAQRFMAGGGEGGRITDPDLKVNYSKKSGWYIRLPEAGERVIDRAVVRGNLIMFNTLVPDASVCASGGHGWEMSVMNHNGGSPRLASWDFDGDGVIGVGDRGTMTTSKGEEKKVAYSGKKIEGKGLPSGSTVSGDVRFTPSSGADSPIATVLSPSTALPPHRLSWVELQPRN
;
A
#
# COMPACT_ATOMS: atom_id res chain seq x y z
N MET A 1 1.01 -3.25 20.64
CA MET A 1 1.36 -1.85 20.32
C MET A 1 0.08 -1.16 19.89
N ARG A 2 -0.38 -0.18 20.67
CA ARG A 2 -1.63 0.56 20.44
C ARG A 2 -1.31 1.79 19.59
N ALA A 3 -1.96 1.96 18.44
CA ALA A 3 -2.09 3.26 17.83
C ALA A 3 -3.22 3.99 18.58
N THR A 4 -2.85 4.78 19.57
CA THR A 4 -3.78 5.62 20.34
C THR A 4 -3.92 6.95 19.62
N GLY A 5 -5.15 7.47 19.52
CA GLY A 5 -5.48 8.70 18.83
C GLY A 5 -4.57 9.87 19.20
N CYS A 6 -4.26 10.69 18.19
CA CYS A 6 -3.33 11.79 18.28
C CYS A 6 -3.96 12.97 19.04
N GLY A 7 -3.48 13.24 20.25
CA GLY A 7 -3.65 14.54 20.92
C GLY A 7 -2.41 15.40 20.64
N SER A 8 -2.60 16.66 20.27
CA SER A 8 -1.51 17.64 20.16
C SER A 8 -1.60 18.67 21.28
N GLU A 9 -0.52 18.88 22.02
CA GLU A 9 -0.37 20.04 22.91
C GLU A 9 0.58 21.04 22.28
N LYS A 10 0.11 22.28 22.07
CA LYS A 10 0.91 23.39 21.50
C LYS A 10 1.59 23.04 20.15
N GLY A 11 0.91 22.25 19.31
CA GLY A 11 1.43 21.85 17.99
C GLY A 11 2.46 20.72 18.00
N LYS A 12 2.68 20.08 19.16
CA LYS A 12 3.54 18.90 19.30
C LYS A 12 2.70 17.65 19.53
N LEU A 13 3.02 16.57 18.82
CA LEU A 13 2.39 15.26 19.04
C LEU A 13 2.75 14.76 20.45
N VAL A 14 1.76 14.34 21.22
CA VAL A 14 1.95 13.74 22.55
C VAL A 14 1.91 12.21 22.43
N GLY A 15 2.92 11.50 22.96
CA GLY A 15 3.07 10.04 22.86
C GLY A 15 4.25 9.59 22.00
N ASP A 16 4.26 8.33 21.54
CA ASP A 16 5.34 7.73 20.76
C ASP A 16 5.45 8.26 19.29
N GLY A 17 4.64 9.25 18.91
CA GLY A 17 4.57 9.81 17.54
C GLY A 17 3.47 9.19 16.66
N LEU A 18 3.36 9.65 15.43
CA LEU A 18 2.38 9.20 14.43
C LEU A 18 3.09 8.60 13.20
N MET A 19 2.56 7.50 12.67
CA MET A 19 2.97 7.01 11.36
C MET A 19 2.14 7.67 10.26
N ILE A 20 2.83 8.25 9.28
CA ILE A 20 2.28 8.92 8.12
C ILE A 20 2.61 8.10 6.88
N TYR A 21 1.61 7.77 6.07
CA TYR A 21 1.78 7.00 4.84
C TYR A 21 1.29 7.79 3.63
N PHE A 22 2.13 7.90 2.62
CA PHE A 22 1.79 8.61 1.38
C PHE A 22 2.66 8.11 0.24
N GLY A 23 2.13 8.17 -0.97
CA GLY A 23 2.91 7.93 -2.17
C GLY A 23 3.08 9.19 -3.01
N THR A 24 3.98 9.12 -3.98
CA THR A 24 4.25 10.22 -4.90
C THR A 24 3.68 9.91 -6.28
N GLY A 25 3.17 10.95 -6.93
CA GLY A 25 2.53 10.81 -8.22
C GLY A 25 1.65 12.01 -8.57
N ARG A 26 1.40 12.17 -9.87
CA ARG A 26 0.31 12.99 -10.40
C ARG A 26 -0.27 12.34 -11.64
N PHE A 27 -1.56 12.54 -11.85
CA PHE A 27 -2.26 12.11 -13.07
C PHE A 27 -3.47 13.03 -13.32
N LEU A 28 -3.19 14.30 -13.57
CA LEU A 28 -4.19 15.38 -13.68
C LEU A 28 -4.34 15.90 -15.12
N SER A 29 -3.37 15.62 -15.98
CA SER A 29 -3.31 16.09 -17.36
C SER A 29 -2.93 14.98 -18.34
N SER A 30 -3.22 15.19 -19.62
CA SER A 30 -2.79 14.26 -20.68
C SER A 30 -1.26 14.10 -20.75
N ALA A 31 -0.51 15.15 -20.41
CA ALA A 31 0.95 15.11 -20.37
C ALA A 31 1.48 14.13 -19.30
N ASP A 32 0.72 13.86 -18.24
CA ASP A 32 1.14 12.95 -17.18
C ASP A 32 1.23 11.49 -17.64
N LYS A 33 0.58 11.14 -18.76
CA LYS A 33 0.60 9.79 -19.35
C LYS A 33 1.97 9.37 -19.86
N THR A 34 2.85 10.31 -20.19
CA THR A 34 4.18 10.03 -20.77
C THR A 34 5.30 10.23 -19.76
N LEU A 35 5.02 10.74 -18.57
CA LEU A 35 6.03 10.95 -17.54
C LEU A 35 6.46 9.61 -16.93
N THR A 36 7.77 9.36 -16.92
CA THR A 36 8.37 8.10 -16.44
C THR A 36 9.24 8.29 -15.20
N TYR A 37 9.07 9.42 -14.50
CA TYR A 37 9.84 9.72 -13.29
C TYR A 37 9.72 8.61 -12.25
N GLU A 38 10.83 8.35 -11.55
CA GLU A 38 10.85 7.45 -10.41
C GLU A 38 9.96 8.01 -9.29
N GLN A 39 9.10 7.16 -8.74
CA GLN A 39 8.17 7.50 -7.66
C GLN A 39 8.33 6.54 -6.49
N PHE A 40 7.73 6.91 -5.37
CA PHE A 40 7.96 6.26 -4.10
C PHE A 40 6.67 6.17 -3.30
N PHE A 41 6.63 5.20 -2.40
CA PHE A 41 5.69 5.16 -1.28
C PHE A 41 6.46 5.25 0.03
N TYR A 42 5.98 6.04 0.97
CA TYR A 42 6.65 6.36 2.22
C TYR A 42 5.82 5.91 3.41
N GLY A 43 6.52 5.41 4.45
CA GLY A 43 6.00 5.29 5.81
C GLY A 43 6.92 6.06 6.74
N VAL A 44 6.49 7.25 7.18
CA VAL A 44 7.28 8.20 7.98
C VAL A 44 6.77 8.24 9.41
N HIS A 45 7.67 8.09 10.37
CA HIS A 45 7.38 8.22 11.79
C HIS A 45 7.61 9.66 12.24
N ASP A 46 6.53 10.42 12.35
CA ASP A 46 6.56 11.77 12.89
C ASP A 46 6.59 11.72 14.41
N ARG A 47 7.69 12.18 14.99
CA ARG A 47 7.89 12.35 16.44
C ARG A 47 8.16 13.81 16.84
N GLY A 48 7.86 14.76 15.94
CA GLY A 48 8.20 16.17 16.11
C GLY A 48 9.71 16.44 16.03
N ILE A 49 10.47 15.55 15.40
CA ILE A 49 11.89 15.76 15.06
C ILE A 49 11.95 16.21 13.59
N PRO A 50 12.61 17.33 13.27
CA PRO A 50 12.69 17.85 11.91
C PRO A 50 13.72 17.09 11.05
N ASP A 51 13.62 15.76 11.03
CA ASP A 51 14.42 14.91 10.14
C ASP A 51 13.89 15.07 8.71
N ARG A 52 14.67 15.77 7.88
CA ARG A 52 14.30 16.04 6.49
C ARG A 52 15.15 15.16 5.59
N GLY A 53 14.52 14.37 4.73
CA GLY A 53 15.22 13.63 3.67
C GLY A 53 15.19 12.11 3.81
N VAL A 54 15.55 11.44 2.71
CA VAL A 54 15.50 9.98 2.56
C VAL A 54 16.62 9.26 3.31
N GLU A 55 17.68 9.97 3.69
CA GLU A 55 18.79 9.48 4.52
C GLU A 55 18.35 9.08 5.93
N HIS A 56 17.23 9.64 6.40
CA HIS A 56 16.59 9.27 7.67
C HIS A 56 15.64 8.07 7.51
N LEU A 57 15.42 7.59 6.29
CA LEU A 57 14.57 6.45 6.00
C LEU A 57 15.41 5.22 5.64
N VAL A 58 14.76 4.06 5.63
CA VAL A 58 15.35 2.81 5.16
C VAL A 58 14.68 2.40 3.86
N ALA A 59 15.48 2.11 2.83
CA ALA A 59 14.99 1.64 1.55
C ALA A 59 14.46 0.21 1.66
N GLN A 60 13.22 0.00 1.23
CA GLN A 60 12.64 -1.30 0.98
C GLN A 60 13.02 -1.78 -0.43
N ARG A 61 13.01 -3.10 -0.62
CA ARG A 61 13.36 -3.77 -1.88
C ARG A 61 12.32 -4.80 -2.26
N PHE A 62 12.19 -5.04 -3.56
CA PHE A 62 11.45 -6.18 -4.08
C PHE A 62 12.36 -7.42 -4.09
N MET A 63 11.81 -8.53 -3.62
CA MET A 63 12.48 -9.83 -3.58
C MET A 63 12.15 -10.61 -4.85
N ALA A 64 13.10 -11.43 -5.32
CA ALA A 64 12.81 -12.45 -6.32
C ALA A 64 11.80 -13.45 -5.74
N GLY A 65 10.91 -13.99 -6.58
CA GLY A 65 9.89 -14.96 -6.15
C GLY A 65 8.44 -14.49 -6.18
N GLY A 66 8.20 -13.25 -6.63
CA GLY A 66 6.88 -12.86 -7.11
C GLY A 66 6.55 -13.70 -8.35
N GLY A 67 5.61 -14.65 -8.25
CA GLY A 67 5.09 -15.36 -9.42
C GLY A 67 4.45 -14.41 -10.45
N GLU A 68 3.95 -14.93 -11.56
CA GLU A 68 3.31 -14.11 -12.59
C GLU A 68 2.09 -13.37 -12.01
N GLY A 69 2.23 -12.05 -11.80
CA GLY A 69 1.20 -11.19 -11.21
C GLY A 69 1.35 -10.87 -9.71
N GLY A 70 2.37 -11.39 -9.02
CA GLY A 70 2.64 -11.12 -7.60
C GLY A 70 3.91 -10.30 -7.35
N ARG A 71 3.89 -9.42 -6.34
CA ARG A 71 5.09 -8.75 -5.81
C ARG A 71 5.39 -9.22 -4.39
N ILE A 72 6.67 -9.27 -4.03
CA ILE A 72 7.14 -9.54 -2.66
C ILE A 72 8.11 -8.44 -2.27
N THR A 73 7.89 -7.77 -1.15
CA THR A 73 8.87 -6.84 -0.53
C THR A 73 9.54 -7.51 0.65
N ASP A 74 10.77 -7.12 0.99
CA ASP A 74 11.54 -7.77 2.07
C ASP A 74 10.78 -7.71 3.41
N PRO A 75 10.27 -8.86 3.91
CA PRO A 75 9.51 -8.91 5.14
C PRO A 75 10.40 -8.69 6.37
N ASP A 76 11.70 -8.95 6.24
CA ASP A 76 12.67 -8.94 7.33
C ASP A 76 13.50 -7.64 7.35
N LEU A 77 13.11 -6.61 6.57
CA LEU A 77 13.73 -5.30 6.60
C LEU A 77 13.69 -4.72 8.03
N LYS A 78 14.87 -4.42 8.58
CA LYS A 78 15.03 -3.85 9.91
C LYS A 78 15.03 -2.32 9.85
N VAL A 79 13.97 -1.71 10.35
CA VAL A 79 13.90 -0.26 10.57
C VAL A 79 14.21 0.03 12.04
N ASN A 80 15.41 0.55 12.32
CA ASN A 80 15.75 0.98 13.67
C ASN A 80 15.16 2.37 13.94
N TYR A 81 13.95 2.42 14.50
CA TYR A 81 13.25 3.66 14.82
C TYR A 81 13.94 4.53 15.89
N SER A 82 15.00 4.04 16.56
CA SER A 82 15.84 4.90 17.41
C SER A 82 16.80 5.78 16.61
N LYS A 83 17.04 5.45 15.32
CA LYS A 83 18.01 6.13 14.43
C LYS A 83 17.40 6.56 13.09
N LYS A 84 16.27 5.98 12.71
CA LYS A 84 15.57 6.19 11.46
C LYS A 84 14.16 6.66 11.74
N SER A 85 13.62 7.41 10.82
CA SER A 85 12.29 8.02 10.90
C SER A 85 11.32 7.35 9.92
N GLY A 86 11.60 6.11 9.51
CA GLY A 86 10.70 5.30 8.72
C GLY A 86 11.37 4.51 7.60
N TRP A 87 10.57 4.25 6.56
CA TRP A 87 10.93 3.44 5.40
C TRP A 87 10.30 4.00 4.12
N TYR A 88 10.82 3.59 2.98
CA TYR A 88 10.23 3.92 1.69
C TYR A 88 10.37 2.76 0.70
N ILE A 89 9.42 2.65 -0.22
CA ILE A 89 9.42 1.73 -1.35
C ILE A 89 9.65 2.57 -2.60
N ARG A 90 10.69 2.26 -3.36
CA ARG A 90 10.86 2.75 -4.73
C ARG A 90 9.95 1.94 -5.64
N LEU A 91 9.06 2.58 -6.40
CA LEU A 91 8.16 1.87 -7.31
C LEU A 91 8.97 1.36 -8.51
N PRO A 92 8.86 0.07 -8.87
CA PRO A 92 9.83 -0.57 -9.76
C PRO A 92 9.55 -0.32 -11.24
N GLU A 93 8.32 0.00 -11.63
CA GLU A 93 7.98 0.24 -13.03
C GLU A 93 8.13 1.71 -13.42
N ALA A 94 8.60 1.96 -14.63
CA ALA A 94 8.80 3.31 -15.15
C ALA A 94 7.46 4.06 -15.20
N GLY A 95 7.39 5.22 -14.55
CA GLY A 95 6.15 6.00 -14.47
C GLY A 95 5.08 5.42 -13.54
N GLU A 96 5.36 4.33 -12.83
CA GLU A 96 4.51 3.85 -11.75
C GLU A 96 4.37 4.93 -10.69
N ARG A 97 3.15 5.12 -10.18
CA ARG A 97 2.85 6.21 -9.24
C ARG A 97 1.68 5.88 -8.33
N VAL A 98 1.60 6.61 -7.24
CA VAL A 98 0.47 6.57 -6.29
C VAL A 98 -0.18 7.94 -6.29
N ILE A 99 -1.45 8.00 -6.67
CA ILE A 99 -2.22 9.26 -6.73
C ILE A 99 -3.37 9.31 -5.72
N ASP A 100 -3.68 8.18 -5.10
CA ASP A 100 -4.79 8.03 -4.17
C ASP A 100 -4.32 7.73 -2.75
N ARG A 101 -5.21 7.92 -1.79
CA ARG A 101 -4.94 7.70 -0.37
C ARG A 101 -4.76 6.21 -0.07
N ALA A 102 -3.81 5.91 0.81
CA ALA A 102 -3.67 4.59 1.39
C ALA A 102 -4.71 4.34 2.49
N VAL A 103 -5.08 3.08 2.70
CA VAL A 103 -5.96 2.61 3.77
C VAL A 103 -5.12 1.83 4.78
N VAL A 104 -5.25 2.18 6.06
CA VAL A 104 -4.61 1.44 7.16
C VAL A 104 -5.63 0.44 7.72
N ARG A 105 -5.27 -0.84 7.76
CA ARG A 105 -6.10 -1.90 8.35
C ARG A 105 -5.25 -2.81 9.23
N GLY A 106 -5.40 -2.67 10.54
CA GLY A 106 -4.55 -3.38 11.51
C GLY A 106 -3.07 -3.04 11.30
N ASN A 107 -2.26 -4.04 10.96
CA ASN A 107 -0.84 -3.86 10.68
C ASN A 107 -0.51 -3.70 9.19
N LEU A 108 -1.52 -3.56 8.33
CA LEU A 108 -1.36 -3.46 6.89
C LEU A 108 -1.65 -2.04 6.40
N ILE A 109 -0.87 -1.62 5.41
CA ILE A 109 -1.08 -0.44 4.60
C ILE A 109 -1.45 -0.92 3.20
N MET A 110 -2.66 -0.61 2.79
CA MET A 110 -3.21 -0.95 1.50
C MET A 110 -3.21 0.30 0.64
N PHE A 111 -2.58 0.24 -0.53
CA PHE A 111 -2.55 1.35 -1.47
C PHE A 111 -2.59 0.79 -2.88
N ASN A 112 -2.91 1.63 -3.85
CA ASN A 112 -2.86 1.26 -5.25
C ASN A 112 -1.78 2.06 -5.96
N THR A 113 -1.10 1.39 -6.88
CA THR A 113 -0.22 2.04 -7.84
C THR A 113 -0.82 1.91 -9.22
N LEU A 114 -0.52 2.86 -10.09
CA LEU A 114 -0.90 2.82 -11.49
C LEU A 114 0.29 3.15 -12.37
N VAL A 115 0.32 2.58 -13.56
CA VAL A 115 1.29 2.78 -14.61
C VAL A 115 0.51 3.20 -15.85
N PRO A 116 0.53 4.49 -16.21
CA PRO A 116 -0.19 4.97 -17.38
C PRO A 116 0.35 4.36 -18.67
N ASP A 117 -0.54 4.02 -19.59
CA ASP A 117 -0.16 3.77 -20.98
C ASP A 117 -0.16 5.09 -21.75
N ALA A 118 0.92 5.33 -22.50
CA ALA A 118 1.07 6.50 -23.36
C ALA A 118 0.14 6.44 -24.59
N SER A 119 -0.33 5.25 -24.96
CA SER A 119 -1.22 5.02 -26.09
C SER A 119 -2.62 5.58 -25.84
N VAL A 120 -3.11 6.37 -26.80
CA VAL A 120 -4.46 6.96 -26.76
C VAL A 120 -5.58 5.93 -26.92
N CYS A 121 -5.28 4.75 -27.46
CA CYS A 121 -6.25 3.68 -27.73
C CYS A 121 -6.25 2.58 -26.66
N ALA A 122 -5.30 2.58 -25.72
CA ALA A 122 -5.23 1.59 -24.65
C ALA A 122 -6.23 1.93 -23.53
N SER A 123 -6.67 0.92 -22.78
CA SER A 123 -7.64 1.00 -21.67
C SER A 123 -7.16 1.82 -20.44
N GLY A 124 -6.13 2.64 -20.61
CA GLY A 124 -5.57 3.55 -19.60
C GLY A 124 -4.21 3.13 -19.07
N GLY A 125 -3.81 1.87 -19.23
CA GLY A 125 -2.62 1.27 -18.61
C GLY A 125 -2.99 0.17 -17.62
N HIS A 126 -2.14 -0.06 -16.63
CA HIS A 126 -2.35 -1.08 -15.60
C HIS A 126 -1.97 -0.56 -14.22
N GLY A 127 -2.11 -1.39 -13.20
CA GLY A 127 -1.69 -1.02 -11.86
C GLY A 127 -1.57 -2.21 -10.93
N TRP A 128 -1.36 -1.91 -9.65
CA TRP A 128 -1.19 -2.92 -8.61
C TRP A 128 -2.04 -2.58 -7.39
N GLU A 129 -2.69 -3.60 -6.85
CA GLU A 129 -3.13 -3.56 -5.46
C GLU A 129 -1.96 -3.91 -4.57
N MET A 130 -1.50 -2.98 -3.74
CA MET A 130 -0.44 -3.20 -2.77
C MET A 130 -1.02 -3.41 -1.36
N SER A 131 -0.34 -4.24 -0.56
CA SER A 131 -0.65 -4.55 0.84
C SER A 131 0.67 -4.85 1.56
N VAL A 132 1.15 -3.91 2.38
CA VAL A 132 2.47 -4.00 3.04
C VAL A 132 2.36 -3.82 4.54
N MET A 133 3.33 -4.34 5.28
CA MET A 133 3.39 -4.14 6.74
C MET A 133 3.68 -2.67 7.08
N ASN A 134 2.92 -2.13 8.04
CA ASN A 134 2.99 -0.73 8.45
C ASN A 134 4.36 -0.30 9.01
N HIS A 135 5.08 -1.20 9.68
CA HIS A 135 6.31 -0.88 10.39
C HIS A 135 7.58 -0.97 9.52
N ASN A 136 7.55 -1.59 8.34
CA ASN A 136 8.74 -1.68 7.48
C ASN A 136 8.45 -1.76 5.97
N GLY A 137 7.19 -1.70 5.53
CA GLY A 137 6.83 -1.81 4.12
C GLY A 137 7.04 -3.20 3.51
N GLY A 138 7.33 -4.21 4.34
CA GLY A 138 7.61 -5.58 3.93
C GLY A 138 6.35 -6.38 3.60
N SER A 139 6.55 -7.53 2.94
CA SER A 139 5.48 -8.48 2.67
C SER A 139 4.84 -8.98 3.97
N PRO A 140 3.50 -9.09 4.03
CA PRO A 140 2.83 -9.57 5.22
C PRO A 140 3.06 -11.07 5.46
N ARG A 141 2.70 -11.54 6.66
CA ARG A 141 2.75 -12.97 7.00
C ARG A 141 1.51 -13.74 6.54
N LEU A 142 0.37 -13.06 6.48
CA LEU A 142 -0.90 -13.61 6.03
C LEU A 142 -1.18 -13.13 4.61
N ALA A 143 -1.70 -14.02 3.76
CA ALA A 143 -2.05 -13.70 2.39
C ALA A 143 -3.17 -12.65 2.36
N SER A 144 -3.10 -11.72 1.41
CA SER A 144 -4.15 -10.71 1.19
C SER A 144 -5.04 -11.03 -0.02
N TRP A 145 -4.67 -12.05 -0.79
CA TRP A 145 -5.35 -12.44 -2.01
C TRP A 145 -5.34 -13.96 -2.12
N ASP A 146 -6.38 -14.49 -2.75
CA ASP A 146 -6.43 -15.84 -3.29
C ASP A 146 -5.69 -15.84 -4.65
N PHE A 147 -4.52 -16.46 -4.67
CA PHE A 147 -3.63 -16.59 -5.82
C PHE A 147 -3.70 -17.98 -6.45
N ASP A 148 -4.04 -19.02 -5.69
CA ASP A 148 -4.18 -20.38 -6.22
C ASP A 148 -5.59 -20.71 -6.74
N GLY A 149 -6.57 -19.85 -6.44
CA GLY A 149 -7.93 -19.89 -6.97
C GLY A 149 -8.82 -20.91 -6.27
N ASP A 150 -8.46 -21.36 -5.07
CA ASP A 150 -9.23 -22.36 -4.32
C ASP A 150 -10.41 -21.76 -3.52
N GLY A 151 -10.55 -20.44 -3.53
CA GLY A 151 -11.58 -19.69 -2.81
C GLY A 151 -11.25 -19.42 -1.33
N VAL A 152 -10.06 -19.80 -0.85
CA VAL A 152 -9.62 -19.71 0.55
C VAL A 152 -8.27 -19.00 0.66
N ILE A 153 -8.28 -17.81 1.26
CA ILE A 153 -7.05 -17.09 1.52
C ILE A 153 -6.24 -17.75 2.65
N GLY A 154 -5.10 -18.34 2.32
CA GLY A 154 -4.33 -19.18 3.21
C GLY A 154 -2.83 -19.28 2.91
N VAL A 155 -2.29 -20.48 3.14
CA VAL A 155 -0.87 -20.78 2.97
C VAL A 155 -0.49 -21.12 1.53
N GLY A 156 -1.47 -21.53 0.71
CA GLY A 156 -1.32 -21.79 -0.71
C GLY A 156 -1.00 -20.51 -1.50
N ASP A 157 -1.56 -19.38 -1.07
CA ASP A 157 -1.40 -18.06 -1.69
C ASP A 157 -0.08 -17.34 -1.38
N ARG A 158 0.91 -18.05 -0.85
CA ARG A 158 2.21 -17.47 -0.50
C ARG A 158 3.20 -17.73 -1.62
N GLY A 159 3.93 -16.68 -2.01
CA GLY A 159 5.08 -16.78 -2.89
C GLY A 159 6.31 -17.28 -2.14
N THR A 160 7.24 -17.90 -2.87
CA THR A 160 8.53 -18.34 -2.35
C THR A 160 9.57 -17.29 -2.66
N MET A 161 10.15 -16.64 -1.64
CA MET A 161 11.28 -15.74 -1.81
C MET A 161 12.60 -16.40 -1.42
N THR A 162 13.69 -15.94 -2.02
CA THR A 162 15.05 -16.29 -1.59
C THR A 162 15.60 -15.20 -0.68
N THR A 163 16.00 -15.57 0.54
CA THR A 163 16.62 -14.65 1.50
C THR A 163 18.03 -14.23 1.04
N SER A 164 18.60 -13.20 1.67
CA SER A 164 19.99 -12.80 1.43
C SER A 164 21.03 -13.89 1.78
N LYS A 165 20.63 -14.94 2.50
CA LYS A 165 21.46 -16.11 2.82
C LYS A 165 21.29 -17.28 1.84
N GLY A 166 20.45 -17.13 0.81
CA GLY A 166 20.16 -18.19 -0.16
C GLY A 166 19.08 -19.18 0.30
N GLU A 167 18.48 -19.00 1.47
CA GLU A 167 17.40 -19.85 1.97
C GLU A 167 16.06 -19.48 1.34
N GLU A 168 15.26 -20.47 0.96
CA GLU A 168 13.88 -20.25 0.51
C GLU A 168 12.92 -20.04 1.69
N LYS A 169 12.02 -19.07 1.56
CA LYS A 169 11.01 -18.75 2.57
C LYS A 169 9.69 -18.40 1.91
N LYS A 170 8.61 -19.06 2.35
CA LYS A 170 7.25 -18.70 1.93
C LYS A 170 6.75 -17.47 2.66
N VAL A 171 6.33 -16.45 1.91
CA VAL A 171 5.75 -15.21 2.42
C VAL A 171 4.54 -14.80 1.59
N ALA A 172 3.62 -14.04 2.19
CA ALA A 172 2.52 -13.51 1.41
C ALA A 172 3.02 -12.46 0.42
N TYR A 173 2.32 -12.35 -0.71
CA TYR A 173 2.56 -11.27 -1.66
C TYR A 173 2.27 -9.92 -1.01
N SER A 174 3.08 -8.93 -1.36
CA SER A 174 2.91 -7.51 -1.01
C SER A 174 2.15 -6.73 -2.09
N GLY A 175 1.93 -7.34 -3.25
CA GLY A 175 1.14 -6.73 -4.32
C GLY A 175 0.58 -7.75 -5.30
N LYS A 176 -0.59 -7.45 -5.86
CA LYS A 176 -1.25 -8.18 -6.93
C LYS A 176 -1.45 -7.26 -8.14
N LYS A 177 -1.02 -7.72 -9.31
CA LYS A 177 -1.18 -6.97 -10.56
C LYS A 177 -2.65 -6.94 -10.96
N ILE A 178 -3.11 -5.79 -11.43
CA ILE A 178 -4.43 -5.59 -12.01
C ILE A 178 -4.26 -5.56 -13.53
N GLU A 179 -4.37 -6.72 -14.16
CA GLU A 179 -4.26 -6.84 -15.62
C GLU A 179 -5.61 -6.72 -16.32
N GLY A 180 -5.62 -6.03 -17.45
CA GLY A 180 -6.81 -5.92 -18.31
C GLY A 180 -7.99 -5.14 -17.71
N LYS A 181 -7.82 -4.51 -16.54
CA LYS A 181 -8.87 -3.72 -15.87
C LYS A 181 -8.58 -2.23 -15.84
N GLY A 182 -7.58 -1.75 -16.58
CA GLY A 182 -7.22 -0.34 -16.64
C GLY A 182 -6.48 0.17 -15.40
N LEU A 183 -6.62 1.47 -15.12
CA LEU A 183 -5.94 2.15 -14.02
C LEU A 183 -6.76 2.08 -12.74
N PRO A 184 -6.23 1.47 -11.65
CA PRO A 184 -6.90 1.47 -10.36
C PRO A 184 -6.88 2.84 -9.70
N SER A 185 -7.92 3.13 -8.94
CA SER A 185 -8.01 4.32 -8.07
C SER A 185 -8.06 3.93 -6.59
N GLY A 186 -8.27 4.90 -5.69
CA GLY A 186 -8.29 4.68 -4.24
C GLY A 186 -9.30 3.61 -3.80
N SER A 187 -8.82 2.67 -2.98
CA SER A 187 -9.67 1.61 -2.44
C SER A 187 -10.50 2.08 -1.24
N THR A 188 -11.64 1.43 -1.05
CA THR A 188 -12.38 1.43 0.22
C THR A 188 -12.43 0.01 0.79
N VAL A 189 -12.58 -0.12 2.11
CA VAL A 189 -12.72 -1.42 2.79
C VAL A 189 -14.03 -1.44 3.55
N SER A 190 -14.85 -2.47 3.30
CA SER A 190 -16.07 -2.75 4.04
C SER A 190 -16.04 -4.18 4.55
N GLY A 191 -16.05 -4.34 5.89
CA GLY A 191 -15.84 -5.64 6.53
C GLY A 191 -14.50 -6.28 6.14
N ASP A 192 -14.58 -7.45 5.52
CA ASP A 192 -13.44 -8.23 5.03
C ASP A 192 -13.27 -8.11 3.50
N VAL A 193 -13.84 -7.08 2.86
CA VAL A 193 -13.69 -6.87 1.42
C VAL A 193 -13.09 -5.50 1.13
N ARG A 194 -12.03 -5.48 0.33
CA ARG A 194 -11.47 -4.30 -0.31
C ARG A 194 -12.14 -4.11 -1.67
N PHE A 195 -12.64 -2.91 -1.94
CA PHE A 195 -13.19 -2.51 -3.22
C PHE A 195 -12.27 -1.50 -3.88
N THR A 196 -11.79 -1.83 -5.07
CA THR A 196 -10.89 -0.99 -5.87
C THR A 196 -11.57 -0.63 -7.19
N PRO A 197 -12.08 0.60 -7.35
CA PRO A 197 -12.54 1.08 -8.65
C PRO A 197 -11.37 1.13 -9.64
N SER A 198 -11.66 0.90 -10.92
CA SER A 198 -10.64 0.89 -11.97
C SER A 198 -11.23 1.36 -13.30
N SER A 199 -10.45 2.06 -14.12
CA SER A 199 -10.94 2.72 -15.34
C SER A 199 -11.45 1.75 -16.42
N GLY A 200 -11.04 0.48 -16.37
CA GLY A 200 -11.43 -0.57 -17.31
C GLY A 200 -12.28 -1.67 -16.69
N ALA A 201 -12.91 -1.42 -15.53
CA ALA A 201 -13.80 -2.38 -14.88
C ALA A 201 -15.21 -1.80 -14.71
N ASP A 202 -16.24 -2.56 -15.13
CA ASP A 202 -17.64 -2.16 -15.00
C ASP A 202 -18.14 -2.09 -13.55
N SER A 203 -17.39 -2.72 -12.63
CA SER A 203 -17.65 -2.71 -11.20
C SER A 203 -16.32 -2.69 -10.44
N PRO A 204 -16.28 -2.15 -9.22
CA PRO A 204 -15.08 -2.19 -8.40
C PRO A 204 -14.57 -3.62 -8.25
N ILE A 205 -13.26 -3.79 -8.38
CA ILE A 205 -12.58 -5.05 -8.11
C ILE A 205 -12.76 -5.35 -6.62
N ALA A 206 -13.43 -6.46 -6.31
CA ALA A 206 -13.64 -6.92 -4.94
C ALA A 206 -12.55 -7.93 -4.57
N THR A 207 -11.70 -7.55 -3.63
CA THR A 207 -10.64 -8.40 -3.07
C THR A 207 -11.05 -8.78 -1.65
N VAL A 208 -11.28 -10.08 -1.43
CA VAL A 208 -11.47 -10.62 -0.07
C VAL A 208 -10.17 -10.43 0.68
N LEU A 209 -10.26 -9.96 1.92
CA LEU A 209 -9.15 -9.77 2.84
C LEU A 209 -9.24 -10.84 3.92
N SER A 210 -8.10 -11.23 4.49
CA SER A 210 -8.15 -12.04 5.72
C SER A 210 -8.97 -11.32 6.80
N PRO A 211 -9.74 -12.06 7.62
CA PRO A 211 -10.51 -11.49 8.71
C PRO A 211 -9.63 -10.66 9.64
N SER A 212 -10.06 -9.43 9.91
CA SER A 212 -9.41 -8.59 10.91
C SER A 212 -9.99 -8.94 12.29
N THR A 213 -9.16 -9.34 13.24
CA THR A 213 -9.57 -9.47 14.65
C THR A 213 -9.79 -8.12 15.35
N ALA A 214 -9.64 -7.00 14.63
CA ALA A 214 -9.95 -5.68 15.16
C ALA A 214 -11.47 -5.50 15.29
N LEU A 215 -11.86 -5.05 16.49
CA LEU A 215 -13.20 -4.74 17.02
C LEU A 215 -14.23 -4.20 16.01
N PRO A 216 -15.54 -4.39 16.27
CA PRO A 216 -16.63 -4.12 15.32
C PRO A 216 -16.56 -2.72 14.70
N PRO A 217 -17.09 -2.55 13.47
CA PRO A 217 -16.92 -1.33 12.69
C PRO A 217 -17.39 -0.11 13.47
N HIS A 218 -16.45 0.78 13.79
CA HIS A 218 -16.76 2.12 14.23
C HIS A 218 -16.99 3.04 13.02
N ARG A 219 -17.74 4.11 13.25
CA ARG A 219 -18.16 5.10 12.24
C ARG A 219 -16.96 5.64 11.45
N LEU A 220 -16.98 5.44 10.13
CA LEU A 220 -15.88 5.83 9.21
C LEU A 220 -15.96 7.29 8.72
N SER A 221 -17.04 8.02 8.99
CA SER A 221 -17.14 9.47 8.75
C SER A 221 -18.37 10.10 9.40
N TRP A 222 -18.34 11.43 9.57
CA TRP A 222 -19.51 12.26 9.84
C TRP A 222 -19.50 13.45 8.87
N VAL A 223 -20.69 13.86 8.41
CA VAL A 223 -20.92 15.11 7.68
C VAL A 223 -22.05 15.85 8.38
N GLU A 224 -21.84 17.14 8.66
CA GLU A 224 -22.90 18.02 9.14
C GLU A 224 -23.82 18.33 7.98
N LEU A 225 -25.10 18.01 8.13
CA LEU A 225 -26.12 18.56 7.24
C LEU A 225 -26.58 19.87 7.88
N GLN A 226 -26.23 20.99 7.24
CA GLN A 226 -26.85 22.26 7.61
C GLN A 226 -28.32 22.25 7.18
N PRO A 227 -29.25 22.69 8.05
CA PRO A 227 -30.63 22.90 7.64
C PRO A 227 -30.67 23.90 6.47
N ARG A 228 -31.47 23.59 5.45
CA ARG A 228 -31.86 24.60 4.47
C ARG A 228 -32.79 25.58 5.18
N ASN A 229 -32.43 26.87 5.16
CA ASN A 229 -33.34 27.95 5.53
C ASN A 229 -34.58 27.93 4.63
#